data_AF-A0A4Q7TAU0-F1
#
_entry.id   AF-A0A4Q7TAU0-F1
#
_cell.length_a   1.000
_cell.length_b   1.000
_cell.length_c   1.000
_cell.angle_alpha   90.00
_cell.angle_beta   90.00
_cell.angle_gamma   90.00
#
_symmetry.space_group_name_H-M   'P 1'
#
loop_
_entity.id
_entity.type
_entity.pdbx_description
1 polymer ?
#
loop_
_entity_poly.entity_id
_entity_poly.type
_entity_poly.pdbx_seq_one_letter_code
_entity_poly.pdbx_strand_id
1 'polypeptide(L)'
;MNTIQANQRPVTIVIPAYGDVPSLLKCIASVKRHVDLSKHSVLVVNDNGPEAELIEQAVGESISDTPSIRYERNSVNLGFVGNCNRAVLELDQTENDVLLLNSDTVVTPGFLDEMIEVLHLSPSHGVVCARSNNATIASLPFRQVIARPRHEERTKEVFEDLALDIPRFNVSPVAMGFCFLIRRELIPRFGLFDEVFSPGYGEENDFCLRINEHGFQSVIANRALVFHGVAASFTNKRREVLRREHGAILSSRYPHYDESVRSYLLSGVDPVEHFADAITPRSGPHRIVVEAGDVDPQSLPTASALLDALRCVSSERVELFLSVDAHYYAKSALRFRGVTVVPSDKIDGIFDLAIIVDPSPDMSTFGRMARLSCKWAILDMDPARLISWSQRMALPHGGYVLQIFDRLSDVRIYANEDVEGGFELVPGARTWGHPDVIEYNNGGAIEELIALAKSRPASFEPLRMRSAIAGWELAATKSSFDKLSSYRSGVQVRVFDLLRRIRRRVRALIDRS
;
A
#
# COMPACT_ATOMS: atom_id res chain seq x y z
N MET A 1 12.86 -32.97 -11.36
CA MET A 1 12.18 -31.66 -11.47
C MET A 1 12.88 -30.91 -12.58
N ASN A 2 12.37 -30.99 -13.81
CA ASN A 2 12.93 -30.25 -14.95
C ASN A 2 12.42 -28.82 -14.86
N THR A 3 13.33 -27.90 -14.56
CA THR A 3 13.15 -26.46 -14.57
C THR A 3 12.72 -26.03 -15.97
N ILE A 4 11.49 -25.51 -16.09
CA ILE A 4 11.11 -24.72 -17.26
C ILE A 4 11.92 -23.41 -17.15
N GLN A 5 13.15 -23.40 -17.67
CA GLN A 5 13.78 -22.16 -18.11
C GLN A 5 12.97 -21.71 -19.33
N ALA A 6 11.85 -21.03 -19.09
CA ALA A 6 11.19 -20.28 -20.14
C ALA A 6 12.22 -19.25 -20.64
N ASN A 7 12.52 -19.32 -21.93
CA ASN A 7 13.46 -18.44 -22.61
C ASN A 7 13.00 -16.99 -22.41
N GLN A 8 13.57 -16.28 -21.42
CA GLN A 8 13.17 -14.91 -21.10
C GLN A 8 13.45 -14.03 -22.31
N ARG A 9 12.40 -13.37 -22.81
CA ARG A 9 12.53 -12.49 -23.98
C ARG A 9 13.38 -11.29 -23.59
N PRO A 10 14.24 -10.78 -24.48
CA PRO A 10 14.87 -9.50 -24.26
C PRO A 10 13.83 -8.38 -24.15
N VAL A 11 14.28 -7.20 -23.72
CA VAL A 11 13.41 -6.04 -23.47
C VAL A 11 13.87 -4.87 -24.32
N THR A 12 12.91 -4.17 -24.92
CA THR A 12 13.11 -2.85 -25.52
C THR A 12 12.58 -1.79 -24.57
N ILE A 13 13.50 -0.97 -24.05
CA ILE A 13 13.22 0.11 -23.12
C ILE A 13 12.92 1.35 -23.95
N VAL A 14 11.68 1.82 -23.92
CA VAL A 14 11.22 3.02 -24.61
C VAL A 14 11.21 4.18 -23.61
N ILE A 15 11.95 5.25 -23.93
CA ILE A 15 12.04 6.46 -23.12
C ILE A 15 11.42 7.62 -23.92
N PRO A 16 10.16 7.99 -23.69
CA PRO A 16 9.56 9.17 -24.30
C PRO A 16 10.20 10.44 -23.70
N ALA A 17 10.66 11.35 -24.56
CA ALA A 17 11.33 12.58 -24.17
C ALA A 17 10.52 13.82 -24.54
N TYR A 18 10.32 14.71 -23.57
CA TYR A 18 9.61 15.99 -23.73
C TYR A 18 10.14 17.00 -22.70
N GLY A 19 11.14 17.81 -23.08
CA GLY A 19 11.85 18.72 -22.18
C GLY A 19 12.72 18.03 -21.11
N ASP A 20 13.14 18.81 -20.10
CA ASP A 20 13.91 18.38 -18.92
C ASP A 20 15.13 17.50 -19.25
N VAL A 21 16.02 18.06 -20.07
CA VAL A 21 17.29 17.44 -20.48
C VAL A 21 18.10 16.90 -19.27
N PRO A 22 18.25 17.62 -18.13
CA PRO A 22 18.99 17.10 -16.98
C PRO A 22 18.43 15.78 -16.43
N SER A 23 17.09 15.67 -16.30
CA SER A 23 16.46 14.43 -15.82
C SER A 23 16.60 13.30 -16.85
N LEU A 24 16.39 13.60 -18.13
CA LEU A 24 16.57 12.62 -19.22
C LEU A 24 17.98 12.04 -19.26
N LEU A 25 19.01 12.87 -19.13
CA LEU A 25 20.40 12.42 -19.12
C LEU A 25 20.72 11.56 -17.88
N LYS A 26 20.13 11.88 -16.71
CA LYS A 26 20.22 11.03 -15.52
C LYS A 26 19.56 9.67 -15.75
N CYS A 27 18.39 9.65 -16.38
CA CYS A 27 17.70 8.42 -16.75
C CYS A 27 18.57 7.55 -17.68
N ILE A 28 19.03 8.10 -18.81
CA ILE A 28 19.90 7.40 -19.76
C ILE A 28 21.18 6.89 -19.07
N ALA A 29 21.84 7.72 -18.26
CA ALA A 29 23.04 7.33 -17.54
C ALA A 29 22.78 6.19 -16.54
N SER A 30 21.63 6.19 -15.85
CA SER A 30 21.25 5.10 -14.94
C SER A 30 20.95 3.80 -15.70
N VAL A 31 20.30 3.88 -16.86
CA VAL A 31 20.05 2.73 -17.75
C VAL A 31 21.37 2.14 -18.24
N LYS A 32 22.28 2.97 -18.78
CA LYS A 32 23.64 2.54 -19.20
C LYS A 32 24.40 1.83 -18.07
N ARG A 33 24.18 2.23 -16.83
CA ARG A 33 24.86 1.68 -15.65
C ARG A 33 24.26 0.36 -15.15
N HIS A 34 22.95 0.19 -15.25
CA HIS A 34 22.24 -0.88 -14.55
C HIS A 34 21.53 -1.90 -15.45
N VAL A 35 21.50 -1.67 -16.77
CA VAL A 35 20.92 -2.58 -17.76
C VAL A 35 22.02 -3.25 -18.58
N ASP A 36 21.89 -4.56 -18.79
CA ASP A 36 22.74 -5.30 -19.73
C ASP A 36 22.34 -5.01 -21.18
N LEU A 37 22.92 -3.94 -21.74
CA LEU A 37 22.68 -3.49 -23.12
C LEU A 37 23.27 -4.41 -24.20
N SER A 38 23.91 -5.53 -23.81
CA SER A 38 24.23 -6.60 -24.76
C SER A 38 23.02 -7.50 -25.05
N LYS A 39 22.00 -7.48 -24.18
CA LYS A 39 20.75 -8.24 -24.32
C LYS A 39 19.58 -7.33 -24.63
N HIS A 40 19.49 -6.19 -23.96
CA HIS A 40 18.37 -5.26 -24.06
C HIS A 40 18.70 -4.09 -24.98
N SER A 41 17.67 -3.49 -25.57
CA SER A 41 17.81 -2.29 -26.40
C SER A 41 17.08 -1.11 -25.78
N VAL A 42 17.49 0.11 -26.13
CA VAL A 42 16.82 1.34 -25.70
C VAL A 42 16.41 2.15 -26.92
N LEU A 43 15.21 2.71 -26.87
CA LEU A 43 14.66 3.61 -27.86
C LEU A 43 14.24 4.91 -27.17
N VAL A 44 15.02 5.97 -27.35
CA VAL A 44 14.68 7.32 -26.88
C VAL A 44 13.88 8.01 -27.98
N VAL A 45 12.64 8.42 -27.70
CA VAL A 45 11.77 9.07 -28.69
C VAL A 45 11.40 10.48 -28.24
N ASN A 46 11.97 11.48 -28.91
CA ASN A 46 11.69 12.88 -28.68
C ASN A 46 10.37 13.29 -29.33
N ASP A 47 9.42 13.75 -28.51
CA ASP A 47 8.09 14.15 -28.94
C ASP A 47 8.03 15.56 -29.55
N ASN A 48 9.16 16.10 -30.01
CA ASN A 48 9.24 17.44 -30.59
C ASN A 48 8.67 18.53 -29.67
N GLY A 49 8.96 18.43 -28.38
CA GLY A 49 8.52 19.34 -27.34
C GLY A 49 9.39 20.60 -27.20
N PRO A 50 9.29 21.31 -26.06
CA PRO A 50 10.25 22.34 -25.70
C PRO A 50 11.67 21.79 -25.76
N GLU A 51 12.62 22.61 -26.22
CA GLU A 51 14.04 22.26 -26.23
C GLU A 51 14.37 21.02 -27.09
N ALA A 52 13.56 20.70 -28.10
CA ALA A 52 13.72 19.49 -28.90
C ALA A 52 15.11 19.37 -29.55
N GLU A 53 15.68 20.48 -30.04
CA GLU A 53 17.05 20.52 -30.58
C GLU A 53 18.11 20.27 -29.50
N LEU A 54 17.91 20.79 -28.29
CA LEU A 54 18.83 20.57 -27.17
C LEU A 54 18.78 19.11 -26.70
N ILE A 55 17.60 18.51 -26.66
CA ILE A 55 17.43 17.07 -26.38
C ILE A 55 18.17 16.25 -27.44
N GLU A 56 17.99 16.57 -28.72
CA GLU A 56 18.65 15.87 -29.83
C GLU A 56 20.18 15.91 -29.70
N GLN A 57 20.73 17.11 -29.46
CA GLN A 57 22.17 17.27 -29.25
C GLN A 57 22.65 16.49 -28.02
N ALA A 58 22.01 16.68 -26.86
CA ALA A 58 22.44 16.11 -25.60
C ALA A 58 22.34 14.57 -25.58
N VAL A 59 21.25 14.02 -26.13
CA VAL A 59 21.10 12.57 -26.26
C VAL A 59 22.10 12.00 -27.24
N GLY A 60 22.29 12.64 -28.41
CA GLY A 60 23.27 12.22 -29.41
C GLY A 60 24.69 12.14 -28.87
N GLU A 61 25.11 13.13 -28.08
CA GLU A 61 26.40 13.11 -27.38
C GLU A 61 26.46 11.96 -26.34
N SER A 62 25.41 11.80 -25.52
CA SER A 62 25.35 10.82 -24.42
C SER A 62 25.37 9.35 -24.86
N ILE A 63 24.85 9.05 -26.05
CA ILE A 63 24.69 7.68 -26.57
C ILE A 63 25.68 7.33 -27.68
N SER A 64 26.54 8.26 -28.07
CA SER A 64 27.48 8.12 -29.21
C SER A 64 28.37 6.86 -29.15
N ASP A 65 28.65 6.35 -27.95
CA ASP A 65 29.46 5.16 -27.67
C ASP A 65 28.63 3.89 -27.43
N THR A 66 27.30 3.96 -27.55
CA THR A 66 26.38 2.89 -27.11
C THR A 66 25.38 2.51 -28.22
N PRO A 67 25.76 1.64 -29.17
CA PRO A 67 24.92 1.29 -30.33
C PRO A 67 23.56 0.67 -30.00
N SER A 68 23.39 0.07 -28.82
CA SER A 68 22.12 -0.50 -28.36
C SER A 68 21.08 0.55 -27.97
N ILE A 69 21.44 1.84 -27.94
CA ILE A 69 20.53 2.96 -27.70
C ILE A 69 20.31 3.69 -29.02
N ARG A 70 19.05 3.71 -29.47
CA ARG A 70 18.63 4.46 -30.66
C ARG A 70 17.85 5.71 -30.24
N TYR A 71 18.08 6.79 -30.96
CA TYR A 71 17.32 8.03 -30.82
C TYR A 71 16.46 8.27 -32.06
N GLU A 72 15.21 8.67 -31.83
CA GLU A 72 14.25 9.06 -32.87
C GLU A 72 13.54 10.35 -32.46
N ARG A 73 13.14 11.16 -33.45
CA ARG A 73 12.40 12.42 -33.22
C ARG A 73 11.10 12.43 -34.02
N ASN A 74 10.02 12.84 -33.38
CA ASN A 74 8.74 13.07 -34.05
C ASN A 74 8.78 14.36 -34.88
N SER A 75 8.05 14.42 -35.99
CA SER A 75 7.94 15.65 -36.78
C SER A 75 7.05 16.71 -36.13
N VAL A 76 6.13 16.27 -35.27
CA VAL A 76 5.18 17.09 -34.52
C VAL A 76 5.01 16.49 -33.12
N ASN A 77 4.53 17.30 -32.17
CA ASN A 77 4.21 16.83 -30.83
C ASN A 77 2.93 16.00 -30.84
N LEU A 78 3.05 14.72 -30.49
CA LEU A 78 1.97 13.73 -30.46
C LEU A 78 1.36 13.56 -29.05
N GLY A 79 1.96 14.19 -28.04
CA GLY A 79 1.67 13.96 -26.63
C GLY A 79 2.23 12.62 -26.15
N PHE A 80 2.23 12.42 -24.83
CA PHE A 80 2.81 11.22 -24.21
C PHE A 80 2.24 9.91 -24.79
N VAL A 81 0.90 9.85 -24.91
CA VAL A 81 0.19 8.68 -25.46
C VAL A 81 0.60 8.39 -26.90
N GLY A 82 0.55 9.41 -27.77
CA GLY A 82 0.91 9.26 -29.18
C GLY A 82 2.39 8.94 -29.37
N ASN A 83 3.27 9.53 -28.55
CA ASN A 83 4.71 9.26 -28.59
C ASN A 83 5.03 7.81 -28.19
N CYS A 84 4.43 7.31 -27.11
CA CYS A 84 4.59 5.92 -26.69
C CYS A 84 4.03 4.95 -27.75
N ASN A 85 2.84 5.24 -28.30
CA ASN A 85 2.24 4.45 -29.36
C ASN A 85 3.13 4.38 -30.60
N ARG A 86 3.61 5.52 -31.11
CA ARG A 86 4.53 5.55 -32.25
C ARG A 86 5.82 4.78 -31.97
N ALA A 87 6.39 4.97 -30.78
CA ALA A 87 7.62 4.28 -30.38
C ALA A 87 7.47 2.75 -30.44
N VAL A 88 6.36 2.23 -29.91
CA VAL A 88 6.16 0.78 -29.76
C VAL A 88 5.54 0.11 -30.99
N LEU A 89 4.63 0.80 -31.68
CA LEU A 89 3.84 0.23 -32.78
C LEU A 89 4.47 0.48 -34.16
N GLU A 90 5.29 1.52 -34.31
CA GLU A 90 5.91 1.89 -35.59
C GLU A 90 7.44 1.79 -35.57
N LEU A 91 8.09 2.32 -34.54
CA LEU A 91 9.55 2.44 -34.52
C LEU A 91 10.25 1.17 -34.01
N ASP A 92 9.70 0.53 -32.98
CA ASP A 92 10.23 -0.72 -32.45
C ASP A 92 9.95 -1.87 -33.42
N GLN A 93 11.03 -2.46 -33.93
CA GLN A 93 11.01 -3.54 -34.92
C GLN A 93 11.43 -4.88 -34.29
N THR A 94 11.42 -4.96 -32.96
CA THR A 94 11.80 -6.16 -32.21
C THR A 94 10.57 -6.95 -31.73
N GLU A 95 10.78 -8.22 -31.38
CA GLU A 95 9.79 -9.06 -30.70
C GLU A 95 10.00 -9.09 -29.17
N ASN A 96 10.78 -8.14 -28.65
CA ASN A 96 11.15 -8.03 -27.24
C ASN A 96 9.94 -7.64 -26.40
N ASP A 97 9.91 -7.99 -25.11
CA ASP A 97 8.96 -7.34 -24.19
C ASP A 97 9.26 -5.83 -24.11
N VAL A 98 8.27 -5.00 -23.77
CA VAL A 98 8.40 -3.52 -23.85
C VAL A 98 8.40 -2.93 -22.47
N LEU A 99 9.44 -2.19 -22.11
CA LEU A 99 9.41 -1.32 -20.93
C LEU A 99 9.17 0.12 -21.37
N LEU A 100 8.01 0.69 -21.06
CA LEU A 100 7.82 2.13 -21.11
C LEU A 100 8.41 2.74 -19.83
N LEU A 101 9.43 3.58 -19.97
CA LEU A 101 10.16 4.18 -18.85
C LEU A 101 10.15 5.70 -18.97
N ASN A 102 9.57 6.39 -17.99
CA ASN A 102 9.56 7.86 -18.00
C ASN A 102 10.98 8.44 -18.00
N SER A 103 11.15 9.58 -18.68
CA SER A 103 12.44 10.26 -18.82
C SER A 103 12.98 10.87 -17.52
N ASP A 104 12.17 11.01 -16.47
CA ASP A 104 12.55 11.53 -15.15
C ASP A 104 12.77 10.42 -14.11
N THR A 105 13.15 9.23 -14.55
CA THR A 105 13.45 8.10 -13.68
C THR A 105 14.95 7.91 -13.44
N VAL A 106 15.29 7.29 -12.31
CA VAL A 106 16.64 6.79 -12.03
C VAL A 106 16.50 5.33 -11.61
N VAL A 107 16.94 4.43 -12.49
CA VAL A 107 16.83 2.98 -12.26
C VAL A 107 17.94 2.48 -11.32
N THR A 108 17.67 1.40 -10.58
CA THR A 108 18.64 0.82 -9.62
C THR A 108 19.20 -0.52 -10.12
N PRO A 109 20.30 -1.05 -9.55
CA PRO A 109 20.81 -2.37 -9.91
C PRO A 109 19.73 -3.46 -9.86
N GLY A 110 19.68 -4.34 -10.87
CA GLY A 110 18.82 -5.53 -10.89
C GLY A 110 17.32 -5.27 -11.08
N PHE A 111 16.88 -4.00 -11.22
CA PHE A 111 15.45 -3.69 -11.33
C PHE A 111 14.79 -4.39 -12.53
N LEU A 112 15.46 -4.37 -13.69
CA LEU A 112 14.92 -4.92 -14.93
C LEU A 112 14.88 -6.44 -14.88
N ASP A 113 15.94 -7.07 -14.38
CA ASP A 113 16.02 -8.53 -14.22
C ASP A 113 14.88 -9.04 -13.34
N GLU A 114 14.65 -8.39 -12.19
CA GLU A 114 13.52 -8.71 -11.31
C GLU A 114 12.18 -8.54 -12.02
N MET A 115 11.98 -7.44 -12.74
CA MET A 115 10.71 -7.19 -13.45
C MET A 115 10.47 -8.21 -14.56
N ILE A 116 11.50 -8.60 -15.31
CA ILE A 116 11.43 -9.65 -16.35
C ILE A 116 11.10 -11.00 -15.70
N GLU A 117 11.78 -11.34 -14.60
CA GLU A 117 11.49 -12.56 -13.85
C GLU A 117 10.04 -12.58 -13.41
N VAL A 118 9.57 -11.52 -12.73
CA VAL A 118 8.18 -11.40 -12.28
C VAL A 118 7.19 -11.47 -13.45
N LEU A 119 7.47 -10.82 -14.59
CA LEU A 119 6.62 -10.90 -15.77
C LEU A 119 6.48 -12.36 -16.23
N HIS A 120 7.57 -13.12 -16.27
CA HIS A 120 7.56 -14.50 -16.76
C HIS A 120 7.26 -15.57 -15.70
N LEU A 121 7.07 -15.21 -14.43
CA LEU A 121 6.63 -16.13 -13.37
C LEU A 121 5.23 -16.72 -13.64
N SER A 122 4.37 -16.01 -14.36
CA SER A 122 3.05 -16.49 -14.72
C SER A 122 2.65 -16.03 -16.13
N PRO A 123 2.04 -16.90 -16.96
CA PRO A 123 1.47 -16.47 -18.24
C PRO A 123 0.33 -15.45 -18.08
N SER A 124 -0.28 -15.35 -16.90
CA SER A 124 -1.30 -14.33 -16.61
C SER A 124 -0.70 -12.95 -16.32
N HIS A 125 0.58 -12.83 -15.98
CA HIS A 125 1.19 -11.51 -15.76
C HIS A 125 1.35 -10.81 -17.11
N GLY A 126 0.55 -9.76 -17.30
CA GLY A 126 0.52 -9.00 -18.54
C GLY A 126 1.34 -7.72 -18.46
N VAL A 127 1.38 -7.11 -17.28
CA VAL A 127 2.17 -5.90 -17.03
C VAL A 127 2.77 -5.90 -15.62
N VAL A 128 4.00 -5.42 -15.51
CA VAL A 128 4.75 -5.30 -14.27
C VAL A 128 5.26 -3.87 -14.09
N CYS A 129 5.13 -3.30 -12.90
CA CYS A 129 5.81 -2.06 -12.53
C CYS A 129 6.72 -2.23 -11.31
N ALA A 130 7.73 -1.37 -11.20
CA ALA A 130 8.64 -1.31 -10.05
C ALA A 130 8.03 -0.55 -8.86
N ARG A 131 8.67 -0.68 -7.69
CA ARG A 131 8.50 0.24 -6.55
C ARG A 131 9.17 1.58 -6.83
N SER A 132 8.71 2.63 -6.15
CA SER A 132 9.28 3.97 -6.28
C SER A 132 9.09 4.84 -5.04
N ASN A 133 9.77 5.98 -4.99
CA ASN A 133 9.49 7.08 -4.06
C ASN A 133 8.19 7.82 -4.43
N ASN A 134 7.76 7.79 -5.70
CA ASN A 134 6.60 8.57 -6.17
C ASN A 134 5.76 7.80 -7.19
N ALA A 135 4.99 6.80 -6.73
CA ALA A 135 4.22 5.92 -7.60
C ALA A 135 2.86 5.47 -7.01
N THR A 136 2.16 6.38 -6.30
CA THR A 136 0.86 6.11 -5.65
C THR A 136 0.85 4.78 -4.87
N ILE A 137 0.15 3.74 -5.34
CA ILE A 137 0.05 2.41 -4.72
C ILE A 137 1.35 1.61 -4.73
N ALA A 138 2.28 1.91 -5.64
CA ALA A 138 3.60 1.28 -5.69
C ALA A 138 4.68 2.12 -4.95
N SER A 139 4.27 3.21 -4.28
CA SER A 139 5.21 4.00 -3.48
C SER A 139 5.75 3.20 -2.29
N LEU A 140 7.02 3.40 -1.95
CA LEU A 140 7.61 2.87 -0.74
C LEU A 140 8.23 4.01 0.08
N PRO A 141 7.94 4.12 1.40
CA PRO A 141 6.89 3.39 2.09
C PRO A 141 5.49 3.76 1.56
N PHE A 142 4.56 2.80 1.45
CA PHE A 142 3.23 3.05 0.90
C PHE A 142 2.42 4.05 1.73
N ARG A 143 2.50 3.94 3.06
CA ARG A 143 1.98 4.90 4.03
C ARG A 143 3.13 5.50 4.83
N GLN A 144 3.00 6.74 5.27
CA GLN A 144 4.02 7.42 6.06
C GLN A 144 3.48 7.70 7.46
N VAL A 145 4.35 7.55 8.47
CA VAL A 145 4.02 7.94 9.85
C VAL A 145 3.89 9.45 9.92
N ILE A 146 4.80 10.18 9.27
CA ILE A 146 4.76 11.64 9.15
C ILE A 146 4.55 11.97 7.68
N ALA A 147 3.43 12.61 7.37
CA ALA A 147 3.09 13.00 6.00
C ALA A 147 4.08 14.07 5.50
N ARG A 148 5.01 13.66 4.64
CA ARG A 148 6.03 14.53 4.01
C ARG A 148 6.37 14.01 2.62
N PRO A 149 6.90 14.85 1.70
CA PRO A 149 7.40 14.34 0.43
C PRO A 149 8.34 13.15 0.63
N ARG A 150 8.17 12.10 -0.18
CA ARG A 150 9.05 10.94 -0.12
C ARG A 150 10.37 11.29 -0.78
N HIS A 151 11.44 11.17 0.00
CA HIS A 151 12.81 11.35 -0.47
C HIS A 151 13.38 10.00 -0.94
N GLU A 152 14.30 10.05 -1.89
CA GLU A 152 14.94 8.86 -2.45
C GLU A 152 15.71 8.09 -1.38
N GLU A 153 16.39 8.78 -0.47
CA GLU A 153 17.16 8.18 0.62
C GLU A 153 16.28 7.36 1.55
N ARG A 154 15.16 7.93 2.02
CA ARG A 154 14.21 7.21 2.88
C ARG A 154 13.58 6.04 2.16
N THR A 155 13.24 6.20 0.88
CA THR A 155 12.68 5.13 0.06
C THR A 155 13.66 3.97 -0.06
N LYS A 156 14.94 4.29 -0.29
CA LYS A 156 16.03 3.32 -0.37
C LYS A 156 16.23 2.57 0.94
N GLU A 157 16.29 3.28 2.07
CA GLU A 157 16.42 2.67 3.40
C GLU A 157 15.31 1.65 3.66
N VAL A 158 14.05 2.04 3.40
CA VAL A 158 12.88 1.16 3.59
C VAL A 158 12.93 -0.04 2.64
N PHE A 159 13.34 0.18 1.38
CA PHE A 159 13.49 -0.89 0.40
C PHE A 159 14.56 -1.90 0.81
N GLU A 160 15.76 -1.44 1.16
CA GLU A 160 16.88 -2.29 1.56
C GLU A 160 16.57 -3.09 2.84
N ASP A 161 15.78 -2.51 3.73
CA ASP A 161 15.37 -3.15 4.99
C ASP A 161 14.27 -4.21 4.79
N LEU A 162 13.31 -4.00 3.88
CA LEU A 162 12.07 -4.78 3.86
C LEU A 162 11.76 -5.53 2.55
N ALA A 163 12.47 -5.28 1.44
CA ALA A 163 12.11 -5.86 0.13
C ALA A 163 12.07 -7.40 0.11
N LEU A 164 12.79 -8.06 1.03
CA LEU A 164 12.79 -9.52 1.17
C LEU A 164 11.71 -10.03 2.14
N ASP A 165 11.18 -9.16 3.01
CA ASP A 165 10.15 -9.48 3.99
C ASP A 165 8.73 -9.35 3.41
N ILE A 166 8.56 -8.57 2.35
CA ILE A 166 7.33 -8.53 1.55
C ILE A 166 7.31 -9.62 0.47
N PRO A 167 6.11 -10.08 0.01
CA PRO A 167 6.00 -10.98 -1.12
C PRO A 167 6.81 -10.46 -2.32
N ARG A 168 7.39 -11.35 -3.12
CA ARG A 168 8.19 -10.94 -4.29
C ARG A 168 7.42 -10.02 -5.24
N PHE A 169 6.11 -10.23 -5.35
CA PHE A 169 5.22 -9.39 -6.13
C PHE A 169 3.81 -9.33 -5.53
N ASN A 170 3.06 -8.28 -5.86
CA ASN A 170 1.65 -8.14 -5.53
C ASN A 170 0.83 -8.00 -6.83
N VAL A 171 -0.30 -8.70 -6.92
CA VAL A 171 -1.29 -8.42 -7.98
C VAL A 171 -2.04 -7.14 -7.58
N SER A 172 -2.00 -6.14 -8.46
CA SER A 172 -2.64 -4.84 -8.24
C SER A 172 -3.75 -4.60 -9.27
N PRO A 173 -4.72 -3.70 -8.99
CA PRO A 173 -5.75 -3.34 -9.95
C PRO A 173 -5.18 -2.75 -11.25
N VAL A 174 -4.06 -2.04 -11.14
CA VAL A 174 -3.34 -1.37 -12.22
C VAL A 174 -1.84 -1.34 -11.91
N ALA A 175 -1.00 -1.25 -12.94
CA ALA A 175 0.44 -0.99 -12.81
C ALA A 175 0.74 0.50 -13.07
N MET A 176 1.85 1.00 -12.53
CA MET A 176 2.16 2.43 -12.59
C MET A 176 2.93 2.80 -13.85
N GLY A 177 2.46 3.80 -14.58
CA GLY A 177 2.95 4.17 -15.92
C GLY A 177 4.40 4.67 -16.01
N PHE A 178 5.04 5.02 -14.88
CA PHE A 178 6.41 5.55 -14.87
C PHE A 178 7.48 4.51 -15.24
N CYS A 179 7.18 3.23 -14.99
CA CYS A 179 8.05 2.09 -15.25
C CYS A 179 7.14 0.89 -15.50
N PHE A 180 6.75 0.69 -16.76
CA PHE A 180 5.61 -0.14 -17.16
C PHE A 180 6.07 -1.20 -18.17
N LEU A 181 6.44 -2.38 -17.66
CA LEU A 181 6.92 -3.51 -18.46
C LEU A 181 5.75 -4.36 -18.94
N ILE A 182 5.56 -4.44 -20.25
CA ILE A 182 4.45 -5.08 -20.94
C ILE A 182 4.95 -6.36 -21.63
N ARG A 183 4.19 -7.44 -21.47
CA ARG A 183 4.37 -8.64 -22.27
C ARG A 183 4.04 -8.36 -23.75
N ARG A 184 5.01 -8.54 -24.65
CA ARG A 184 4.90 -8.18 -26.08
C ARG A 184 3.63 -8.70 -26.75
N GLU A 185 3.28 -9.95 -26.48
CA GLU A 185 2.18 -10.63 -27.17
C GLU A 185 0.78 -10.03 -26.89
N LEU A 186 0.67 -9.18 -25.86
CA LEU A 186 -0.57 -8.48 -25.54
C LEU A 186 -0.80 -7.27 -26.45
N ILE A 187 0.27 -6.64 -26.94
CA ILE A 187 0.21 -5.44 -27.78
C ILE A 187 -0.56 -5.69 -29.10
N PRO A 188 -0.25 -6.71 -29.93
CA PRO A 188 -1.01 -6.95 -31.16
C PRO A 188 -2.44 -7.43 -30.90
N ARG A 189 -2.72 -7.97 -29.71
CA ARG A 189 -4.04 -8.49 -29.35
C ARG A 189 -4.99 -7.43 -28.81
N PHE A 190 -4.46 -6.48 -28.05
CA PHE A 190 -5.26 -5.50 -27.30
C PHE A 190 -4.93 -4.05 -27.64
N GLY A 191 -3.95 -3.78 -28.51
CA GLY A 191 -3.39 -2.45 -28.72
C GLY A 191 -2.60 -1.95 -27.50
N LEU A 192 -1.97 -0.77 -27.60
CA LEU A 192 -1.24 -0.14 -26.49
C LEU A 192 -2.09 0.89 -25.74
N PHE A 193 -1.92 2.19 -25.97
CA PHE A 193 -2.69 3.21 -25.28
C PHE A 193 -3.80 3.76 -26.17
N ASP A 194 -4.99 3.96 -25.59
CA ASP A 194 -6.11 4.60 -26.28
C ASP A 194 -5.88 6.13 -26.30
N GLU A 195 -5.88 6.72 -27.50
CA GLU A 195 -5.64 8.15 -27.71
C GLU A 195 -6.69 9.05 -27.09
N VAL A 196 -7.85 8.53 -26.65
CA VAL A 196 -8.82 9.28 -25.86
C VAL A 196 -8.20 9.85 -24.57
N PHE A 197 -7.16 9.22 -24.05
CA PHE A 197 -6.42 9.64 -22.87
C PHE A 197 -5.28 10.62 -23.20
N SER A 198 -5.13 11.05 -24.45
CA SER A 198 -4.13 12.06 -24.81
C SER A 198 -4.46 13.42 -24.18
N PRO A 199 -3.48 14.15 -23.62
CA PRO A 199 -2.03 13.93 -23.70
C PRO A 199 -1.43 13.10 -22.54
N GLY A 200 -2.24 12.42 -21.72
CA GLY A 200 -1.82 11.52 -20.64
C GLY A 200 -2.84 11.47 -19.49
N TYR A 201 -2.54 10.66 -18.48
CA TYR A 201 -3.40 10.26 -17.34
C TYR A 201 -4.51 9.29 -17.73
N GLY A 202 -4.39 8.02 -17.33
CA GLY A 202 -5.45 7.02 -17.43
C GLY A 202 -5.25 6.01 -18.57
N GLU A 203 -4.36 6.30 -19.51
CA GLU A 203 -3.96 5.38 -20.59
C GLU A 203 -3.42 4.05 -20.06
N GLU A 204 -2.62 4.09 -19.00
CA GLU A 204 -2.00 2.95 -18.37
C GLU A 204 -3.03 2.13 -17.58
N ASN A 205 -3.97 2.84 -16.95
CA ASN A 205 -5.08 2.21 -16.23
C ASN A 205 -6.04 1.51 -17.20
N ASP A 206 -6.39 2.16 -18.32
CA ASP A 206 -7.22 1.56 -19.36
C ASP A 206 -6.54 0.32 -19.94
N PHE A 207 -5.25 0.37 -20.25
CA PHE A 207 -4.53 -0.82 -20.73
C PHE A 207 -4.59 -1.96 -19.70
N CYS A 208 -4.30 -1.68 -18.43
CA CYS A 208 -4.36 -2.67 -17.35
C CYS A 208 -5.76 -3.31 -17.22
N LEU A 209 -6.81 -2.49 -17.20
CA LEU A 209 -8.19 -2.96 -17.05
C LEU A 209 -8.65 -3.73 -18.29
N ARG A 210 -8.30 -3.25 -19.48
CA ARG A 210 -8.62 -3.90 -20.76
C ARG A 210 -8.03 -5.29 -20.87
N ILE A 211 -6.75 -5.48 -20.52
CA ILE A 211 -6.16 -6.82 -20.50
C ILE A 211 -6.71 -7.69 -19.36
N ASN A 212 -7.15 -7.07 -18.25
CA ASN A 212 -7.72 -7.78 -17.12
C ASN A 212 -9.07 -8.43 -17.42
N GLU A 213 -9.91 -7.82 -18.27
CA GLU A 213 -11.14 -8.43 -18.77
C GLU A 213 -10.90 -9.76 -19.51
N HIS A 214 -9.65 -10.02 -19.91
CA HIS A 214 -9.21 -11.25 -20.57
C HIS A 214 -8.32 -12.15 -19.70
N GLY A 215 -8.25 -11.89 -18.40
CA GLY A 215 -7.55 -12.72 -17.42
C GLY A 215 -6.08 -12.38 -17.21
N PHE A 216 -5.57 -11.29 -17.80
CA PHE A 216 -4.22 -10.81 -17.52
C PHE A 216 -4.18 -9.91 -16.28
N GLN A 217 -3.05 -9.92 -15.59
CA GLN A 217 -2.87 -9.27 -14.31
C GLN A 217 -1.82 -8.17 -14.40
N SER A 218 -2.10 -7.08 -13.70
CA SER A 218 -1.12 -6.05 -13.37
C SER A 218 -0.43 -6.41 -12.06
N VAL A 219 0.88 -6.21 -12.03
CA VAL A 219 1.72 -6.69 -10.94
C VAL A 219 2.73 -5.63 -10.51
N ILE A 220 2.94 -5.50 -9.20
CA ILE A 220 4.03 -4.70 -8.63
C ILE A 220 5.17 -5.66 -8.27
N ALA A 221 6.35 -5.48 -8.88
CA ALA A 221 7.56 -6.22 -8.53
C ALA A 221 8.23 -5.59 -7.31
N ASN A 222 8.13 -6.24 -6.16
CA ASN A 222 8.50 -5.67 -4.87
C ASN A 222 10.01 -5.62 -4.62
N ARG A 223 10.79 -6.33 -5.43
CA ARG A 223 12.26 -6.33 -5.38
C ARG A 223 12.90 -5.52 -6.52
N ALA A 224 12.09 -4.76 -7.27
CA ALA A 224 12.55 -3.80 -8.26
C ALA A 224 12.29 -2.38 -7.73
N LEU A 225 13.32 -1.54 -7.67
CA LEU A 225 13.22 -0.14 -7.27
C LEU A 225 13.61 0.77 -8.43
N VAL A 226 12.83 1.81 -8.66
CA VAL A 226 13.14 2.88 -9.61
C VAL A 226 12.69 4.19 -8.99
N PHE A 227 13.62 5.15 -8.85
CA PHE A 227 13.25 6.48 -8.39
C PHE A 227 12.57 7.24 -9.52
N HIS A 228 11.52 7.98 -9.18
CA HIS A 228 10.72 8.75 -10.10
C HIS A 228 10.72 10.20 -9.65
N GLY A 229 11.13 11.09 -10.56
CA GLY A 229 11.07 12.51 -10.38
C GLY A 229 9.64 13.04 -10.27
N VAL A 230 9.55 14.36 -10.12
CA VAL A 230 8.31 15.09 -10.30
C VAL A 230 8.52 16.01 -11.50
N ALA A 231 8.69 15.45 -12.70
CA ALA A 231 8.75 16.29 -13.89
C ALA A 231 7.42 17.04 -14.07
N ALA A 232 7.52 18.33 -14.36
CA ALA A 232 6.40 19.25 -14.50
C ALA A 232 5.89 19.31 -15.94
N SER A 233 5.65 18.18 -16.61
CA SER A 233 5.11 18.16 -17.99
C SER A 233 3.76 18.87 -18.08
N PHE A 234 3.04 18.98 -16.96
CA PHE A 234 1.80 19.74 -16.83
C PHE A 234 1.78 20.56 -15.54
N THR A 235 1.19 21.76 -15.61
CA THR A 235 0.86 22.56 -14.42
C THR A 235 -0.09 21.78 -13.49
N ASN A 236 -0.01 21.99 -12.18
CA ASN A 236 -0.88 21.29 -11.20
C ASN A 236 -2.36 21.35 -11.60
N LYS A 237 -2.83 22.52 -12.01
CA LYS A 237 -4.22 22.73 -12.46
C LYS A 237 -4.58 21.89 -13.68
N ARG A 238 -3.69 21.80 -14.68
CA ARG A 238 -3.96 20.98 -15.88
C ARG A 238 -3.96 19.49 -15.53
N ARG A 239 -3.06 19.05 -14.64
CA ARG A 239 -3.04 17.66 -14.14
C ARG A 239 -4.34 17.25 -13.46
N GLU A 240 -4.87 18.11 -12.58
CA GLU A 240 -6.13 17.86 -11.89
C GLU A 240 -7.32 17.76 -12.86
N VAL A 241 -7.37 18.62 -13.88
CA VAL A 241 -8.40 18.58 -14.92
C VAL A 241 -8.34 17.27 -15.70
N LEU A 242 -7.16 16.89 -16.21
CA LEU A 242 -6.98 15.64 -16.96
C LEU A 242 -7.34 14.41 -16.12
N ARG A 243 -6.86 14.33 -14.87
CA ARG A 243 -7.19 13.23 -13.95
C ARG A 243 -8.70 13.09 -13.73
N ARG A 244 -9.43 14.20 -13.62
CA ARG A 244 -10.88 14.18 -13.44
C ARG A 244 -11.60 13.74 -14.72
N GLU A 245 -11.23 14.32 -15.86
CA GLU A 245 -11.87 14.03 -17.15
C GLU A 245 -11.62 12.58 -17.57
N HIS A 246 -10.37 12.14 -17.53
CA HIS A 246 -9.99 10.77 -17.88
C HIS A 246 -10.43 9.76 -16.82
N GLY A 247 -10.47 10.16 -15.55
CA GLY A 247 -11.10 9.38 -14.48
C GLY A 247 -12.56 9.08 -14.76
N ALA A 248 -13.33 10.05 -15.28
CA ALA A 248 -14.73 9.82 -15.67
C ALA A 248 -14.86 8.84 -16.84
N ILE A 249 -13.92 8.86 -17.79
CA ILE A 249 -13.85 7.86 -18.87
C ILE A 249 -13.59 6.47 -18.30
N LEU A 250 -12.60 6.33 -17.40
CA LEU A 250 -12.28 5.06 -16.73
C LEU A 250 -13.47 4.52 -15.93
N SER A 251 -14.12 5.34 -15.09
CA SER A 251 -15.28 4.89 -14.32
C SER A 251 -16.47 4.52 -15.22
N SER A 252 -16.60 5.15 -16.39
CA SER A 252 -17.63 4.80 -17.38
C SER A 252 -17.33 3.46 -18.07
N ARG A 253 -16.07 3.24 -18.50
CA ARG A 253 -15.63 1.99 -19.15
C ARG A 253 -15.58 0.82 -18.19
N TYR A 254 -15.10 1.05 -16.97
CA TYR A 254 -14.84 0.03 -15.97
C TYR A 254 -15.50 0.42 -14.62
N PRO A 255 -16.83 0.23 -14.47
CA PRO A 255 -17.56 0.64 -13.27
C PRO A 255 -17.08 0.01 -11.95
N HIS A 256 -16.29 -1.06 -12.02
CA HIS A 256 -15.72 -1.77 -10.87
C HIS A 256 -14.32 -1.25 -10.48
N TYR A 257 -13.72 -0.34 -11.25
CA TYR A 257 -12.35 0.12 -11.05
C TYR A 257 -12.14 0.77 -9.68
N ASP A 258 -12.97 1.76 -9.33
CA ASP A 258 -12.86 2.48 -8.06
C ASP A 258 -13.00 1.55 -6.85
N GLU A 259 -13.90 0.57 -6.93
CA GLU A 259 -14.07 -0.45 -5.89
C GLU A 259 -12.88 -1.40 -5.82
N SER A 260 -12.29 -1.76 -6.97
CA SER A 260 -11.09 -2.61 -7.04
C SER A 260 -9.87 -1.92 -6.42
N VAL A 261 -9.67 -0.63 -6.71
CA VAL A 261 -8.63 0.20 -6.08
C VAL A 261 -8.87 0.28 -4.58
N ARG A 262 -10.11 0.62 -4.16
CA ARG A 262 -10.46 0.68 -2.74
C ARG A 262 -10.22 -0.65 -2.04
N SER A 263 -10.61 -1.77 -2.64
CA SER A 263 -10.41 -3.10 -2.08
C SER A 263 -8.92 -3.42 -1.95
N TYR A 264 -8.12 -3.13 -2.97
CA TYR A 264 -6.67 -3.32 -2.91
C TYR A 264 -6.04 -2.50 -1.78
N LEU A 265 -6.40 -1.22 -1.65
CA LEU A 265 -5.90 -0.35 -0.57
C LEU A 265 -6.32 -0.81 0.83
N LEU A 266 -7.46 -1.49 0.96
CA LEU A 266 -7.99 -1.95 2.25
C LEU A 266 -7.48 -3.34 2.65
N SER A 267 -7.19 -4.22 1.70
CA SER A 267 -6.88 -5.63 2.00
C SER A 267 -5.86 -6.29 1.05
N GLY A 268 -5.48 -5.64 -0.05
CA GLY A 268 -4.52 -6.16 -1.02
C GLY A 268 -3.07 -5.73 -0.77
N VAL A 269 -2.87 -4.68 0.04
CA VAL A 269 -1.53 -4.23 0.47
C VAL A 269 -1.02 -5.14 1.57
N ASP A 270 0.21 -5.64 1.42
CA ASP A 270 0.83 -6.49 2.44
C ASP A 270 0.99 -5.70 3.75
N PRO A 271 0.68 -6.27 4.92
CA PRO A 271 0.80 -5.54 6.18
C PRO A 271 2.22 -5.05 6.49
N VAL A 272 3.27 -5.77 6.08
CA VAL A 272 4.67 -5.31 6.22
C VAL A 272 4.86 -4.02 5.42
N GLU A 273 4.32 -3.97 4.19
CA GLU A 273 4.35 -2.80 3.33
C GLU A 273 3.53 -1.63 3.90
N HIS A 274 2.33 -1.92 4.44
CA HIS A 274 1.45 -0.90 5.04
C HIS A 274 2.12 -0.19 6.21
N PHE A 275 2.89 -0.93 7.02
CA PHE A 275 3.61 -0.41 8.18
C PHE A 275 5.09 -0.12 7.93
N ALA A 276 5.55 -0.20 6.68
CA ALA A 276 6.96 -0.11 6.31
C ALA A 276 7.68 1.12 6.91
N ASP A 277 7.06 2.30 6.87
CA ASP A 277 7.67 3.51 7.43
C ASP A 277 7.81 3.49 8.96
N ALA A 278 6.91 2.78 9.66
CA ALA A 278 6.91 2.71 11.12
C ALA A 278 7.88 1.67 11.67
N ILE A 279 8.13 0.59 10.91
CA ILE A 279 9.00 -0.52 11.32
C ILE A 279 10.47 -0.30 10.92
N THR A 280 10.71 0.45 9.84
CA THR A 280 12.06 0.84 9.45
C THR A 280 12.55 2.00 10.34
N PRO A 281 13.73 1.90 10.99
CA PRO A 281 14.28 2.93 11.86
C PRO A 281 14.19 4.33 11.26
N ARG A 282 13.76 5.33 12.04
CA ARG A 282 13.53 6.69 11.55
C ARG A 282 13.90 7.76 12.57
N SER A 283 14.27 8.92 12.06
CA SER A 283 14.39 10.16 12.85
C SER A 283 13.06 10.89 12.95
N GLY A 284 12.86 11.64 14.03
CA GLY A 284 11.66 12.45 14.28
C GLY A 284 10.79 11.89 15.41
N PRO A 285 9.64 12.52 15.69
CA PRO A 285 8.80 12.14 16.82
C PRO A 285 8.09 10.81 16.57
N HIS A 286 7.94 10.00 17.63
CA HIS A 286 7.10 8.80 17.63
C HIS A 286 5.64 9.17 17.89
N ARG A 287 4.73 8.72 17.04
CA ARG A 287 3.30 9.00 17.14
C ARG A 287 2.64 7.86 17.91
N ILE A 288 2.06 8.19 19.05
CA ILE A 288 1.31 7.25 19.88
C ILE A 288 -0.16 7.66 19.84
N VAL A 289 -1.05 6.70 19.56
CA VAL A 289 -2.49 6.91 19.64
C VAL A 289 -3.06 6.19 20.85
N VAL A 290 -3.86 6.88 21.64
CA VAL A 290 -4.70 6.30 22.69
C VAL A 290 -6.13 6.23 22.16
N GLU A 291 -6.68 5.02 22.05
CA GLU A 291 -8.05 4.75 21.58
C GLU A 291 -8.95 4.46 22.78
N ALA A 292 -9.89 5.37 23.02
CA ALA A 292 -10.85 5.27 24.11
C ALA A 292 -12.24 4.78 23.66
N GLY A 293 -12.49 4.66 22.36
CA GLY A 293 -13.75 4.21 21.79
C GLY A 293 -14.95 5.02 22.28
N ASP A 294 -16.02 4.31 22.66
CA ASP A 294 -17.26 4.86 23.17
C ASP A 294 -17.21 5.18 24.67
N VAL A 295 -16.04 5.04 25.30
CA VAL A 295 -15.88 5.35 26.72
C VAL A 295 -15.56 6.83 26.85
N ASP A 296 -16.30 7.55 27.70
CA ASP A 296 -15.95 8.93 28.04
C ASP A 296 -14.56 8.92 28.73
N PRO A 297 -13.49 9.36 28.07
CA PRO A 297 -12.14 9.27 28.63
C PRO A 297 -11.98 10.17 29.86
N GLN A 298 -12.89 11.13 30.02
CA GLN A 298 -12.91 12.05 31.16
C GLN A 298 -13.51 11.44 32.42
N SER A 299 -14.32 10.38 32.24
CA SER A 299 -14.96 9.63 33.32
C SER A 299 -14.09 8.50 33.84
N LEU A 300 -12.94 8.24 33.20
CA LEU A 300 -11.96 7.23 33.57
C LEU A 300 -10.72 7.90 34.18
N PRO A 301 -10.58 7.90 35.52
CA PRO A 301 -9.42 8.50 36.20
C PRO A 301 -8.09 7.95 35.67
N THR A 302 -8.02 6.64 35.44
CA THR A 302 -6.85 5.95 34.91
C THR A 302 -6.48 6.38 33.50
N ALA A 303 -7.42 6.45 32.57
CA ALA A 303 -7.12 6.87 31.20
C ALA A 303 -6.64 8.33 31.16
N SER A 304 -7.24 9.19 32.00
CA SER A 304 -6.76 10.57 32.19
C SER A 304 -5.36 10.61 32.77
N ALA A 305 -5.08 9.82 33.82
CA ALA A 305 -3.77 9.75 34.44
C ALA A 305 -2.70 9.23 33.47
N LEU A 306 -3.03 8.28 32.59
CA LEU A 306 -2.12 7.76 31.58
C LEU A 306 -1.79 8.84 30.56
N LEU A 307 -2.81 9.54 30.07
CA LEU A 307 -2.63 10.66 29.13
C LEU A 307 -1.79 11.77 29.76
N ASP A 308 -2.03 12.11 31.03
CA ASP A 308 -1.25 13.13 31.74
C ASP A 308 0.19 12.68 32.01
N ALA A 309 0.41 11.41 32.38
CA ALA A 309 1.74 10.84 32.56
C ALA A 309 2.53 10.82 31.24
N LEU A 310 1.90 10.35 30.15
CA LEU A 310 2.47 10.36 28.81
C LEU A 310 2.83 11.79 28.38
N ARG A 311 1.99 12.78 28.68
CA ARG A 311 2.29 14.20 28.39
C ARG A 311 3.48 14.71 29.19
N CYS A 312 3.59 14.36 30.47
CA CYS A 312 4.69 14.81 31.34
C CYS A 312 6.06 14.31 30.90
N VAL A 313 6.14 13.13 30.31
CA VAL A 313 7.38 12.58 29.75
C VAL A 313 7.49 12.77 28.23
N SER A 314 6.43 13.27 27.59
CA SER A 314 6.42 13.56 26.16
C SER A 314 7.44 14.66 25.94
N SER A 315 8.55 14.30 25.32
CA SER A 315 9.52 15.26 24.81
C SER A 315 9.10 15.75 23.42
N GLU A 316 9.86 16.65 22.82
CA GLU A 316 9.76 17.00 21.38
C GLU A 316 9.86 15.77 20.44
N ARG A 317 10.13 14.57 20.98
CA ARG A 317 10.28 13.31 20.25
C ARG A 317 9.06 12.38 20.35
N VAL A 318 7.94 12.78 20.96
CA VAL A 318 6.69 11.99 20.97
C VAL A 318 5.50 12.91 20.67
N GLU A 319 4.62 12.45 19.78
CA GLU A 319 3.33 13.09 19.48
C GLU A 319 2.19 12.20 19.97
N LEU A 320 1.33 12.76 20.82
CA LEU A 320 0.21 12.04 21.43
C LEU A 320 -1.10 12.37 20.73
N PHE A 321 -1.82 11.32 20.36
CA PHE A 321 -3.15 11.38 19.77
C PHE A 321 -4.16 10.69 20.68
N LEU A 322 -5.35 11.27 20.81
CA LEU A 322 -6.47 10.68 21.53
C LEU A 322 -7.64 10.49 20.56
N SER A 323 -7.95 9.23 20.27
CA SER A 323 -9.11 8.82 19.48
C SER A 323 -10.30 8.56 20.40
N VAL A 324 -11.43 9.21 20.12
CA VAL A 324 -12.68 9.14 20.92
C VAL A 324 -13.89 9.03 20.03
N ASP A 325 -15.01 8.52 20.52
CA ASP A 325 -16.28 8.65 19.80
C ASP A 325 -16.59 10.13 19.52
N ALA A 326 -17.23 10.40 18.37
CA ALA A 326 -17.55 11.75 17.92
C ALA A 326 -18.41 12.52 18.95
N HIS A 327 -19.22 11.84 19.75
CA HIS A 327 -20.00 12.41 20.84
C HIS A 327 -19.12 13.08 21.91
N TYR A 328 -17.95 12.52 22.20
CA TYR A 328 -17.04 13.01 23.26
C TYR A 328 -15.99 14.01 22.77
N TYR A 329 -15.85 14.20 21.44
CA TYR A 329 -14.79 15.00 20.83
C TYR A 329 -14.65 16.41 21.46
N ALA A 330 -15.72 17.20 21.48
CA ALA A 330 -15.65 18.60 21.92
C ALA A 330 -15.23 18.73 23.39
N LYS A 331 -15.74 17.84 24.24
CA LYS A 331 -15.42 17.80 25.68
C LYS A 331 -13.95 17.39 25.87
N SER A 332 -13.52 16.31 25.21
CA SER A 332 -12.15 15.77 25.26
C SER A 332 -11.11 16.78 24.77
N ALA A 333 -11.37 17.47 23.65
CA ALA A 333 -10.48 18.50 23.13
C ALA A 333 -10.27 19.67 24.10
N LEU A 334 -11.29 20.03 24.90
CA LEU A 334 -11.17 21.11 25.89
C LEU A 334 -10.29 20.72 27.08
N ARG A 335 -10.39 19.46 27.55
CA ARG A 335 -9.68 18.96 28.72
C ARG A 335 -8.22 18.62 28.42
N PHE A 336 -7.95 17.90 27.34
CA PHE A 336 -6.62 17.39 27.01
C PHE A 336 -5.84 18.36 26.12
N ARG A 337 -5.63 19.60 26.59
CA ARG A 337 -4.89 20.62 25.83
C ARG A 337 -3.44 20.17 25.56
N GLY A 338 -3.00 20.28 24.31
CA GLY A 338 -1.67 19.82 23.88
C GLY A 338 -1.62 18.35 23.46
N VAL A 339 -2.75 17.64 23.50
CA VAL A 339 -2.93 16.33 22.83
C VAL A 339 -3.78 16.55 21.59
N THR A 340 -3.44 15.88 20.48
CA THR A 340 -4.28 15.91 19.28
C THR A 340 -5.47 14.98 19.46
N VAL A 341 -6.64 15.54 19.78
CA VAL A 341 -7.89 14.78 19.90
C VAL A 341 -8.54 14.64 18.53
N VAL A 342 -8.95 13.44 18.15
CA VAL A 342 -9.54 13.12 16.83
C VAL A 342 -10.77 12.22 17.02
N PRO A 343 -11.89 12.44 16.32
CA PRO A 343 -12.98 11.47 16.28
C PRO A 343 -12.54 10.13 15.69
N SER A 344 -13.00 9.02 16.27
CA SER A 344 -12.63 7.65 15.89
C SER A 344 -12.97 7.30 14.44
N ASP A 345 -13.99 7.94 13.86
CA ASP A 345 -14.38 7.76 12.45
C ASP A 345 -13.56 8.62 11.48
N LYS A 346 -12.73 9.55 12.01
CA LYS A 346 -11.89 10.48 11.25
C LYS A 346 -10.40 10.23 11.39
N ILE A 347 -9.99 9.38 12.33
CA ILE A 347 -8.57 9.08 12.52
C ILE A 347 -8.02 8.31 11.30
N ASP A 348 -6.93 8.84 10.74
CA ASP A 348 -6.18 8.22 9.63
C ASP A 348 -4.69 8.47 9.84
N GLY A 349 -3.86 7.62 9.23
CA GLY A 349 -2.41 7.64 9.34
C GLY A 349 -1.82 6.32 9.82
N ILE A 350 -0.53 6.35 10.13
CA ILE A 350 0.21 5.26 10.75
C ILE A 350 0.84 5.78 12.03
N PHE A 351 0.83 4.96 13.08
CA PHE A 351 1.26 5.26 14.42
C PHE A 351 2.27 4.19 14.89
N ASP A 352 3.28 4.61 15.63
CA ASP A 352 4.32 3.72 16.16
C ASP A 352 3.81 2.85 17.30
N LEU A 353 2.76 3.27 18.02
CA LEU A 353 2.11 2.50 19.07
C LEU A 353 0.64 2.90 19.17
N ALA A 354 -0.24 1.91 19.29
CA ALA A 354 -1.63 2.10 19.68
C ALA A 354 -1.85 1.60 21.12
N ILE A 355 -2.41 2.45 21.97
CA ILE A 355 -2.82 2.11 23.34
C ILE A 355 -4.35 2.06 23.37
N ILE A 356 -4.92 0.96 23.83
CA ILE A 356 -6.36 0.73 23.79
C ILE A 356 -6.88 0.71 25.23
N VAL A 357 -7.87 1.54 25.54
CA VAL A 357 -8.49 1.62 26.86
C VAL A 357 -9.67 0.63 26.96
N ASP A 358 -9.60 -0.30 27.90
CA ASP A 358 -10.54 -1.42 28.09
C ASP A 358 -11.88 -0.98 28.76
N PRO A 359 -13.04 -1.69 28.62
CA PRO A 359 -13.40 -2.81 27.73
C PRO A 359 -14.79 -2.70 27.07
N SER A 360 -14.83 -2.97 25.78
CA SER A 360 -15.69 -3.96 25.11
C SER A 360 -15.35 -3.78 23.64
N PRO A 361 -14.12 -4.10 23.22
CA PRO A 361 -13.69 -3.71 21.90
C PRO A 361 -14.56 -4.47 20.92
N ASP A 362 -15.49 -3.75 20.29
CA ASP A 362 -16.20 -4.32 19.18
C ASP A 362 -15.16 -4.60 18.07
N MET A 363 -15.53 -5.46 17.14
CA MET A 363 -14.64 -5.77 16.02
C MET A 363 -14.32 -4.52 15.16
N SER A 364 -15.04 -3.41 15.34
CA SER A 364 -14.80 -2.16 14.63
C SER A 364 -13.57 -1.42 15.18
N THR A 365 -13.44 -1.32 16.51
CA THR A 365 -12.27 -0.74 17.18
C THR A 365 -11.02 -1.56 16.89
N PHE A 366 -11.13 -2.89 16.95
CA PHE A 366 -10.05 -3.80 16.54
C PHE A 366 -9.61 -3.54 15.10
N GLY A 367 -10.57 -3.53 14.15
CA GLY A 367 -10.28 -3.31 12.74
C GLY A 367 -9.67 -1.94 12.44
N ARG A 368 -10.08 -0.88 13.17
CA ARG A 368 -9.46 0.44 13.09
C ARG A 368 -8.02 0.41 13.59
N MET A 369 -7.77 -0.08 14.80
CA MET A 369 -6.42 -0.09 15.40
C MET A 369 -5.42 -0.91 14.57
N ALA A 370 -5.89 -2.02 14.01
CA ALA A 370 -5.12 -2.83 13.07
C ALA A 370 -4.71 -2.10 11.79
N ARG A 371 -5.33 -0.98 11.44
CA ARG A 371 -4.90 -0.12 10.31
C ARG A 371 -3.96 0.99 10.73
N LEU A 372 -4.01 1.39 12.00
CA LEU A 372 -3.28 2.52 12.53
C LEU A 372 -1.91 2.13 13.05
N SER A 373 -1.77 0.98 13.72
CA SER A 373 -0.48 0.56 14.28
C SER A 373 -0.28 -0.95 14.21
N CYS A 374 0.98 -1.36 14.12
CA CYS A 374 1.42 -2.75 14.22
C CYS A 374 1.89 -3.14 15.64
N LYS A 375 1.97 -2.17 16.57
CA LYS A 375 2.39 -2.39 17.96
C LYS A 375 1.31 -1.90 18.92
N TRP A 376 0.84 -2.76 19.81
CA TRP A 376 -0.34 -2.49 20.63
C TRP A 376 -0.05 -2.66 22.12
N ALA A 377 -0.56 -1.73 22.92
CA ALA A 377 -0.68 -1.87 24.36
C ALA A 377 -2.16 -1.81 24.77
N ILE A 378 -2.55 -2.59 25.77
CA ILE A 378 -3.91 -2.57 26.31
C ILE A 378 -3.86 -2.06 27.73
N LEU A 379 -4.62 -1.01 28.02
CA LEU A 379 -4.88 -0.55 29.37
C LEU A 379 -6.12 -1.27 29.92
N ASP A 380 -5.87 -2.32 30.72
CA ASP A 380 -6.89 -3.09 31.42
C ASP A 380 -7.36 -2.30 32.65
N MET A 381 -8.64 -1.92 32.62
CA MET A 381 -9.29 -1.08 33.62
C MET A 381 -9.94 -1.90 34.74
N ASP A 382 -10.13 -3.21 34.56
CA ASP A 382 -10.79 -4.07 35.54
C ASP A 382 -10.47 -5.55 35.24
N PRO A 383 -9.33 -6.06 35.75
CA PRO A 383 -8.94 -7.45 35.56
C PRO A 383 -9.95 -8.46 36.13
N ALA A 384 -10.87 -8.03 37.01
CA ALA A 384 -11.90 -8.86 37.60
C ALA A 384 -13.16 -9.02 36.71
N ARG A 385 -13.32 -8.26 35.61
CA ARG A 385 -14.45 -8.44 34.64
C ARG A 385 -14.55 -9.84 34.09
N LEU A 386 -13.46 -10.59 34.09
CA LEU A 386 -13.43 -11.98 33.64
C LEU A 386 -14.14 -12.94 34.60
N ILE A 387 -14.51 -12.53 35.83
CA ILE A 387 -14.96 -13.46 36.87
C ILE A 387 -16.48 -13.42 37.07
N SER A 388 -17.15 -12.29 36.79
CA SER A 388 -18.59 -12.16 37.07
C SER A 388 -19.49 -12.77 35.99
N TRP A 389 -20.42 -13.64 36.41
CA TRP A 389 -21.36 -14.33 35.51
C TRP A 389 -22.33 -13.38 34.79
N SER A 390 -22.75 -12.30 35.46
CA SER A 390 -23.68 -11.30 34.93
C SER A 390 -23.10 -10.52 33.76
N GLN A 391 -21.81 -10.17 33.81
CA GLN A 391 -21.15 -9.42 32.74
C GLN A 391 -20.75 -10.31 31.55
N ARG A 392 -20.40 -11.60 31.79
CA ARG A 392 -20.21 -12.58 30.70
C ARG A 392 -21.47 -12.76 29.84
N MET A 393 -22.65 -12.64 30.44
CA MET A 393 -23.94 -12.68 29.72
C MET A 393 -24.26 -11.37 28.97
N ALA A 394 -23.75 -10.23 29.43
CA ALA A 394 -23.88 -8.96 28.72
C ALA A 394 -22.98 -8.88 27.47
N LEU A 395 -21.89 -9.66 27.44
CA LEU A 395 -20.92 -9.72 26.35
C LEU A 395 -20.70 -11.18 25.89
N PRO A 396 -21.67 -11.79 25.20
CA PRO A 396 -21.62 -13.21 24.83
C PRO A 396 -20.42 -13.60 23.94
N HIS A 397 -19.74 -12.62 23.34
CA HIS A 397 -18.49 -12.81 22.58
C HIS A 397 -17.26 -12.12 23.21
N GLY A 398 -17.42 -11.42 24.33
CA GLY A 398 -16.37 -10.62 24.97
C GLY A 398 -15.15 -11.47 25.36
N GLY A 399 -15.37 -12.70 25.84
CA GLY A 399 -14.27 -13.61 26.16
C GLY A 399 -13.41 -14.01 24.96
N TYR A 400 -14.00 -14.19 23.77
CA TYR A 400 -13.24 -14.51 22.55
C TYR A 400 -12.47 -13.30 22.02
N VAL A 401 -13.10 -12.13 22.07
CA VAL A 401 -12.46 -10.87 21.69
C VAL A 401 -11.26 -10.60 22.59
N LEU A 402 -11.42 -10.69 23.92
CA LEU A 402 -10.32 -10.49 24.86
C LEU A 402 -9.16 -11.47 24.63
N GLN A 403 -9.44 -12.74 24.29
CA GLN A 403 -8.40 -13.70 23.90
C GLN A 403 -7.65 -13.30 22.62
N ILE A 404 -8.31 -12.64 21.67
CA ILE A 404 -7.65 -12.10 20.47
C ILE A 404 -6.75 -10.93 20.87
N PHE A 405 -7.25 -10.00 21.67
CA PHE A 405 -6.49 -8.87 22.19
C PHE A 405 -5.27 -9.34 23.01
N ASP A 406 -5.43 -10.33 23.88
CA ASP A 406 -4.36 -11.00 24.64
C ASP A 406 -3.22 -11.51 23.78
N ARG A 407 -3.57 -12.19 22.67
CA ARG A 407 -2.56 -12.78 21.78
C ARG A 407 -1.83 -11.73 20.95
N LEU A 408 -2.45 -10.58 20.72
CA LEU A 408 -1.99 -9.59 19.76
C LEU A 408 -1.38 -8.35 20.40
N SER A 409 -1.68 -8.05 21.67
CA SER A 409 -1.02 -6.97 22.40
C SER A 409 0.42 -7.32 22.75
N ASP A 410 1.32 -6.36 22.57
CA ASP A 410 2.71 -6.47 23.00
C ASP A 410 2.84 -6.28 24.52
N VAL A 411 2.03 -5.38 25.09
CA VAL A 411 2.06 -5.06 26.54
C VAL A 411 0.63 -4.92 27.08
N ARG A 412 0.40 -5.40 28.30
CA ARG A 412 -0.78 -5.05 29.10
C ARG A 412 -0.38 -4.10 30.22
N ILE A 413 -1.24 -3.14 30.49
CA ILE A 413 -1.10 -2.14 31.54
C ILE A 413 -2.27 -2.38 32.49
N TYR A 414 -1.99 -2.70 33.74
CA TYR A 414 -3.00 -2.73 34.79
C TYR A 414 -2.95 -1.43 35.56
N ALA A 415 -4.14 -0.88 35.80
CA ALA A 415 -4.31 0.26 36.68
C ALA A 415 -4.55 -0.22 38.10
N ASN A 416 -3.70 0.20 39.03
CA ASN A 416 -3.90 -0.09 40.44
C ASN A 416 -4.47 1.16 41.11
N GLU A 417 -5.79 1.16 41.37
CA GLU A 417 -6.48 2.30 42.01
C GLU A 417 -6.10 2.46 43.50
N ASP A 418 -5.51 1.43 44.13
CA ASP A 418 -5.12 1.45 45.55
C ASP A 418 -3.77 2.15 45.82
N VAL A 419 -3.04 2.53 44.76
CA VAL A 419 -1.84 3.38 44.81
C VAL A 419 -2.20 4.68 44.11
N GLU A 420 -2.05 5.84 44.75
CA GLU A 420 -2.39 7.17 44.19
C GLU A 420 -1.91 7.34 42.72
N GLY A 421 -2.78 7.03 41.76
CA GLY A 421 -2.47 7.12 40.32
C GLY A 421 -1.40 6.16 39.80
N GLY A 422 -1.26 4.96 40.39
CA GLY A 422 -0.30 3.91 40.01
C GLY A 422 -0.60 3.16 38.70
N PHE A 423 0.39 2.92 37.84
CA PHE A 423 0.32 1.99 36.69
C PHE A 423 1.31 0.85 36.84
N GLU A 424 0.87 -0.38 36.61
CA GLU A 424 1.70 -1.58 36.56
C GLU A 424 1.73 -2.15 35.14
N LEU A 425 2.92 -2.40 34.57
CA LEU A 425 3.03 -3.07 33.27
C LEU A 425 3.23 -4.57 33.41
N VAL A 426 2.58 -5.33 32.56
CA VAL A 426 2.80 -6.77 32.43
C VAL A 426 3.10 -7.07 30.96
N PRO A 427 4.28 -7.62 30.65
CA PRO A 427 4.61 -8.04 29.29
C PRO A 427 3.56 -9.02 28.72
N GLY A 428 3.08 -8.81 27.48
CA GLY A 428 2.22 -9.79 26.77
C GLY A 428 3.07 -10.89 26.11
N ALA A 429 2.66 -12.16 25.91
CA ALA A 429 1.47 -12.92 26.30
C ALA A 429 1.88 -14.09 27.22
N ARG A 430 1.10 -14.40 28.25
CA ARG A 430 1.07 -15.73 28.88
C ARG A 430 -0.37 -16.16 29.12
N THR A 431 -0.66 -17.42 28.78
CA THR A 431 -1.99 -18.05 28.90
C THR A 431 -2.48 -18.05 30.34
N TRP A 432 -3.82 -18.08 30.50
CA TRP A 432 -4.58 -18.21 31.74
C TRP A 432 -3.82 -18.96 32.87
N GLY A 433 -3.41 -18.20 33.88
CA GLY A 433 -2.87 -18.66 35.17
C GLY A 433 -1.34 -18.83 35.22
N HIS A 434 -0.56 -17.75 35.47
CA HIS A 434 0.74 -17.73 36.19
C HIS A 434 1.32 -16.28 36.31
N PRO A 435 2.37 -15.99 37.13
CA PRO A 435 2.38 -14.94 38.14
C PRO A 435 3.52 -13.91 37.96
N ASP A 436 4.01 -13.72 36.74
CA ASP A 436 5.17 -12.85 36.47
C ASP A 436 4.68 -11.43 36.14
N VAL A 437 4.14 -10.74 37.15
CA VAL A 437 3.88 -9.29 37.10
C VAL A 437 5.23 -8.59 37.31
N ILE A 438 5.65 -7.75 36.37
CA ILE A 438 6.81 -6.88 36.59
C ILE A 438 6.26 -5.57 37.12
N GLU A 439 6.33 -5.36 38.42
CA GLU A 439 5.89 -4.10 39.02
C GLU A 439 6.83 -2.97 38.57
N TYR A 440 6.29 -2.03 37.81
CA TYR A 440 6.95 -0.76 37.50
C TYR A 440 6.35 0.34 38.36
N ASN A 441 7.17 1.30 38.79
CA ASN A 441 6.64 2.58 39.25
C ASN A 441 6.10 3.38 38.05
N ASN A 442 5.29 4.41 38.31
CA ASN A 442 4.67 5.25 37.27
C ASN A 442 5.64 5.76 36.19
N GLY A 443 6.89 6.05 36.54
CA GLY A 443 7.91 6.48 35.58
C GLY A 443 8.40 5.34 34.67
N GLY A 444 8.71 4.17 35.25
CA GLY A 444 9.22 3.02 34.52
C GLY A 444 8.22 2.45 33.52
N ALA A 445 6.93 2.43 33.87
CA ALA A 445 5.88 1.98 32.97
C ALA A 445 5.83 2.84 31.68
N ILE A 446 5.93 4.15 31.85
CA ILE A 446 5.83 5.06 30.72
C ILE A 446 7.10 5.01 29.86
N GLU A 447 8.28 4.87 30.47
CA GLU A 447 9.54 4.68 29.74
C GLU A 447 9.52 3.42 28.87
N GLU A 448 8.92 2.33 29.34
CA GLU A 448 8.79 1.10 28.56
C GLU A 448 7.82 1.26 27.38
N LEU A 449 6.70 1.98 27.53
CA LEU A 449 5.81 2.29 26.40
C LEU A 449 6.53 3.11 25.31
N ILE A 450 7.36 4.08 25.73
CA ILE A 450 8.18 4.86 24.80
C ILE A 450 9.25 3.98 24.15
N ALA A 451 9.86 3.06 24.91
CA ALA A 451 10.83 2.10 24.38
C ALA A 451 10.16 1.14 23.37
N LEU A 452 8.94 0.68 23.64
CA LEU A 452 8.14 -0.13 22.73
C LEU A 452 7.81 0.63 21.44
N ALA A 453 7.39 1.89 21.54
CA ALA A 453 7.15 2.76 20.38
C ALA A 453 8.42 2.91 19.51
N LYS A 454 9.61 2.93 20.12
CA LYS A 454 10.91 2.98 19.43
C LYS A 454 11.41 1.64 18.90
N SER A 455 10.96 0.53 19.48
CA SER A 455 11.47 -0.80 19.18
C SER A 455 11.00 -1.31 17.82
N ARG A 456 11.79 -2.24 17.25
CA ARG A 456 11.28 -3.14 16.20
C ARG A 456 10.36 -4.18 16.85
N PRO A 457 9.27 -4.58 16.18
CA PRO A 457 8.42 -5.67 16.66
C PRO A 457 9.26 -6.94 16.91
N ALA A 458 9.15 -7.54 18.11
CA ALA A 458 10.05 -8.62 18.57
C ALA A 458 9.89 -9.97 17.83
N SER A 459 8.87 -10.12 16.98
CA SER A 459 8.81 -11.16 15.96
C SER A 459 7.75 -10.77 14.94
N PHE A 460 8.14 -10.73 13.67
CA PHE A 460 7.24 -10.58 12.54
C PHE A 460 6.51 -11.91 12.33
N GLU A 461 5.65 -12.34 13.27
CA GLU A 461 4.84 -13.53 13.04
C GLU A 461 3.78 -13.22 11.98
N PRO A 462 3.79 -13.89 10.80
CA PRO A 462 2.78 -13.68 9.77
C PRO A 462 1.35 -13.94 10.29
N LEU A 463 1.20 -14.69 11.38
CA LEU A 463 -0.06 -14.92 12.08
C LEU A 463 -0.62 -13.65 12.76
N ARG A 464 0.21 -12.79 13.36
CA ARG A 464 -0.20 -11.52 13.98
C ARG A 464 -0.74 -10.53 12.94
N MET A 465 -0.09 -10.46 11.78
CA MET A 465 -0.54 -9.68 10.63
C MET A 465 -1.73 -10.32 9.91
N ARG A 466 -1.83 -11.66 9.87
CA ARG A 466 -3.01 -12.37 9.33
C ARG A 466 -4.27 -12.21 10.19
N SER A 467 -4.15 -11.97 11.49
CA SER A 467 -5.29 -11.59 12.35
C SER A 467 -5.69 -10.12 12.20
N ALA A 468 -4.75 -9.21 11.92
CA ALA A 468 -5.07 -7.87 11.44
C ALA A 468 -5.80 -7.94 10.09
N ILE A 469 -5.36 -8.81 9.17
CA ILE A 469 -6.05 -9.14 7.92
C ILE A 469 -7.43 -9.75 8.19
N ALA A 470 -7.59 -10.67 9.16
CA ALA A 470 -8.90 -11.24 9.49
C ALA A 470 -9.87 -10.18 10.07
N GLY A 471 -9.39 -9.25 10.90
CA GLY A 471 -10.16 -8.08 11.34
C GLY A 471 -10.46 -7.09 10.21
N TRP A 472 -9.52 -6.90 9.29
CA TRP A 472 -9.70 -6.10 8.08
C TRP A 472 -10.73 -6.72 7.13
N GLU A 473 -10.71 -8.05 6.95
CA GLU A 473 -11.66 -8.83 6.17
C GLU A 473 -13.05 -8.86 6.83
N LEU A 474 -13.13 -8.95 8.17
CA LEU A 474 -14.38 -8.84 8.93
C LEU A 474 -15.00 -7.43 8.83
N ALA A 475 -14.19 -6.38 8.91
CA ALA A 475 -14.63 -4.99 8.73
C ALA A 475 -15.03 -4.70 7.26
N ALA A 476 -14.29 -5.26 6.29
CA ALA A 476 -14.61 -5.18 4.87
C ALA A 476 -15.90 -5.95 4.55
N THR A 477 -16.09 -7.16 5.09
CA THR A 477 -17.29 -7.98 4.85
C THR A 477 -18.55 -7.40 5.46
N LYS A 478 -18.51 -6.65 6.58
CA LYS A 478 -19.70 -5.95 7.10
C LYS A 478 -20.20 -4.88 6.11
N SER A 479 -19.29 -4.06 5.59
CA SER A 479 -19.57 -3.08 4.51
C SER A 479 -19.98 -3.74 3.19
N SER A 480 -19.33 -4.86 2.83
CA SER A 480 -19.58 -5.56 1.58
C SER A 480 -20.83 -6.45 1.63
N PHE A 481 -21.26 -6.97 2.78
CA PHE A 481 -22.53 -7.70 2.92
C PHE A 481 -23.74 -6.77 2.79
N ASP A 482 -23.65 -5.59 3.40
CA ASP A 482 -24.71 -4.57 3.30
C ASP A 482 -24.85 -4.07 1.86
N LYS A 483 -23.75 -3.99 1.10
CA LYS A 483 -23.74 -3.62 -0.32
C LYS A 483 -23.98 -4.79 -1.30
N LEU A 484 -23.60 -6.02 -0.96
CA LEU A 484 -23.93 -7.21 -1.76
C LEU A 484 -25.43 -7.52 -1.70
N SER A 485 -26.12 -7.08 -0.65
CA SER A 485 -27.59 -7.19 -0.58
C SER A 485 -28.29 -6.45 -1.72
N SER A 486 -27.72 -5.35 -2.23
CA SER A 486 -28.25 -4.61 -3.38
C SER A 486 -27.82 -5.16 -4.74
N TYR A 487 -26.68 -5.88 -4.80
CA TYR A 487 -26.19 -6.55 -6.02
C TYR A 487 -26.71 -7.99 -6.22
N ARG A 488 -27.28 -8.61 -5.19
CA ARG A 488 -27.80 -10.00 -5.23
C ARG A 488 -28.93 -10.23 -6.25
N SER A 489 -29.56 -9.17 -6.77
CA SER A 489 -30.63 -9.30 -7.77
C SER A 489 -30.13 -9.65 -9.19
N GLY A 490 -28.89 -9.32 -9.56
CA GLY A 490 -28.38 -9.50 -10.93
C GLY A 490 -27.55 -10.76 -11.17
N VAL A 491 -26.74 -11.17 -10.18
CA VAL A 491 -25.77 -12.27 -10.33
C VAL A 491 -26.35 -13.63 -9.92
N GLN A 492 -27.30 -13.67 -8.97
CA GLN A 492 -27.98 -14.92 -8.60
C GLN A 492 -28.74 -15.52 -9.80
N VAL A 493 -29.34 -14.70 -10.66
CA VAL A 493 -30.11 -15.18 -11.82
C VAL A 493 -29.20 -15.96 -12.80
N ARG A 494 -27.96 -15.49 -13.03
CA ARG A 494 -27.05 -16.13 -14.00
C ARG A 494 -26.37 -17.39 -13.48
N VAL A 495 -26.03 -17.44 -12.19
CA VAL A 495 -25.43 -18.63 -11.56
C VAL A 495 -26.46 -19.76 -11.40
N PHE A 496 -27.71 -19.43 -11.04
CA PHE A 496 -28.78 -20.43 -10.96
C PHE A 496 -29.13 -21.02 -12.34
N ASP A 497 -29.08 -20.21 -13.41
CA ASP A 497 -29.32 -20.71 -14.76
C ASP A 497 -28.18 -21.59 -15.29
N LEU A 498 -26.93 -21.26 -14.97
CA LEU A 498 -25.78 -22.12 -15.31
C LEU A 498 -25.87 -23.48 -14.59
N LEU A 499 -26.17 -23.47 -13.28
CA LEU A 499 -26.35 -24.69 -12.50
C LEU A 499 -27.55 -25.53 -12.98
N ARG A 500 -28.66 -24.90 -13.41
CA ARG A 500 -29.79 -25.60 -14.04
C ARG A 500 -29.42 -26.24 -15.37
N ARG A 501 -28.63 -25.56 -16.22
CA ARG A 501 -28.16 -26.11 -17.50
C ARG A 501 -27.22 -27.29 -17.30
N ILE A 502 -26.29 -27.20 -16.35
CA ILE A 502 -25.40 -28.30 -15.96
C ILE A 502 -26.21 -29.49 -15.44
N ARG A 503 -27.18 -29.25 -14.55
CA ARG A 503 -28.01 -30.32 -13.98
C ARG A 503 -28.89 -31.02 -15.01
N ARG A 504 -29.40 -30.31 -16.03
CA ARG A 504 -30.11 -30.91 -17.17
C ARG A 504 -29.17 -31.75 -18.06
N ARG A 505 -27.94 -31.28 -18.31
CA ARG A 505 -26.95 -32.01 -19.10
C ARG A 505 -26.48 -33.29 -18.38
N VAL A 506 -26.28 -33.21 -17.08
CA VAL A 506 -25.91 -34.38 -16.26
C VAL A 506 -27.04 -35.40 -16.20
N ARG A 507 -28.31 -34.98 -16.03
CA ARG A 507 -29.45 -35.93 -16.14
C ARG A 507 -29.57 -36.55 -17.52
N ALA A 508 -29.45 -35.78 -18.59
CA ALA A 508 -29.51 -36.31 -19.95
C ALA A 508 -28.35 -37.27 -20.28
N LEU A 509 -27.22 -37.19 -19.57
CA LEU A 509 -26.12 -38.14 -19.67
C LEU A 509 -26.37 -39.41 -18.84
N ILE A 510 -26.99 -39.27 -17.66
CA ILE A 510 -27.37 -40.40 -16.79
C ILE A 510 -28.53 -41.20 -17.39
N ASP A 511 -29.51 -40.55 -18.04
CA ASP A 511 -30.65 -41.24 -18.68
C ASP A 511 -30.26 -41.90 -20.02
N ARG A 512 -29.01 -41.74 -20.49
CA ARG A 512 -28.45 -42.37 -21.69
C ARG A 512 -27.41 -43.46 -21.41
N SER A 513 -27.10 -43.70 -20.13
CA SER A 513 -26.32 -44.84 -19.63
C SER A 513 -27.27 -45.86 -18.99
#